data_AF-A0A396QS77-F1
#
_entry.id   AF-A0A396QS77-F1
#
_cell.length_a   1.000
_cell.length_b   1.000
_cell.length_c   1.000
_cell.angle_alpha   90.00
_cell.angle_beta   90.00
_cell.angle_gamma   90.00
#
_symmetry.space_group_name_H-M   'P 1'
#
loop_
_entity.id
_entity.type
_entity.pdbx_description
1 polymer ?
#
loop_
_entity_poly.entity_id
_entity_poly.type
_entity_poly.pdbx_seq_one_letter_code
_entity_poly.pdbx_strand_id
1 'polypeptide(L)'
;MNEIVNIQLLNMEIGVKEQLVELPDGNYTLFLNSRYSTDTNYESYLHAYNKHVLGNDFEKSNVQQIEAVAHVDNNPPAPKAEKRSTPAAMMSRNIFEKRIQAIKRRQRRIRKELARVERDMKKLERYGVDFFARAEEEHLYGGL
;
A
#
# COMPACT_ATOMS: atom_id res chain seq x y z
N MET A 1 -12.04 -26.19 -20.45
CA MET A 1 -12.04 -25.44 -19.18
C MET A 1 -10.59 -25.38 -18.77
N ASN A 2 -10.04 -24.17 -18.63
CA ASN A 2 -8.63 -24.00 -18.28
C ASN A 2 -8.49 -24.15 -16.76
N GLU A 3 -7.62 -25.04 -16.32
CA GLU A 3 -7.47 -25.35 -14.89
C GLU A 3 -5.99 -25.38 -14.49
N ILE A 4 -5.74 -25.15 -13.19
CA ILE A 4 -4.42 -25.35 -12.59
C ILE A 4 -4.30 -26.82 -12.24
N VAL A 5 -3.52 -27.55 -13.03
CA VAL A 5 -3.39 -29.01 -12.88
C VAL A 5 -2.31 -29.39 -11.87
N ASN A 6 -1.34 -28.49 -11.65
CA ASN A 6 -0.21 -28.76 -10.77
C ASN A 6 0.21 -27.50 -10.01
N ILE A 7 0.52 -27.66 -8.72
CA ILE A 7 0.99 -26.58 -7.83
C ILE A 7 2.27 -27.06 -7.17
N GLN A 8 3.35 -26.30 -7.32
CA GLN A 8 4.64 -26.63 -6.74
C GLN A 8 5.19 -25.46 -5.92
N LEU A 9 5.74 -25.79 -4.75
CA LEU A 9 6.47 -24.85 -3.91
C LEU A 9 7.95 -24.89 -4.31
N LEU A 10 8.45 -23.78 -4.84
CA LEU A 10 9.84 -23.63 -5.25
C LEU A 10 10.53 -22.54 -4.45
N ASN A 11 11.81 -22.73 -4.16
CA ASN A 11 12.64 -21.70 -3.56
C ASN A 11 13.09 -20.71 -4.65
N MET A 12 12.34 -19.64 -4.82
CA MET A 12 12.58 -18.62 -5.85
C MET A 12 13.31 -17.39 -5.28
N GLU A 13 13.74 -16.48 -6.17
CA GLU A 13 14.34 -15.21 -5.76
C GLU A 13 13.38 -14.33 -4.95
N ILE A 14 13.94 -13.45 -4.11
CA ILE A 14 13.17 -12.53 -3.29
C ILE A 14 12.54 -11.47 -4.20
N GLY A 15 11.22 -11.33 -4.14
CA GLY A 15 10.46 -10.40 -4.98
C GLY A 15 9.51 -11.08 -5.98
N VAL A 16 9.74 -12.37 -6.30
CA VAL A 16 8.81 -13.17 -7.10
C VAL A 16 7.92 -13.98 -6.17
N LYS A 17 6.61 -13.71 -6.16
CA LYS A 17 5.63 -14.40 -5.30
C LYS A 17 5.10 -15.68 -5.94
N GLU A 18 4.71 -15.56 -7.20
CA GLU A 18 4.13 -16.63 -7.99
C GLU A 18 4.65 -16.58 -9.43
N GLN A 19 4.67 -17.74 -10.08
CA GLN A 19 4.95 -17.86 -11.51
C GLN A 19 3.99 -18.89 -12.09
N LEU A 20 3.37 -18.56 -13.22
CA LEU A 20 2.40 -19.40 -13.89
C LEU A 20 2.94 -19.77 -15.28
N VAL A 21 2.89 -21.06 -15.61
CA VAL A 21 3.35 -21.59 -16.89
C VAL A 21 2.19 -22.34 -17.55
N GLU A 22 1.86 -21.94 -18.78
CA GLU A 22 0.87 -22.62 -19.60
C GLU A 22 1.50 -23.84 -20.29
N LEU A 23 0.80 -24.97 -20.24
CA LEU A 23 1.15 -26.18 -20.94
C LEU A 23 0.57 -26.14 -22.36
N PRO A 24 1.14 -26.92 -23.31
CA PRO A 24 0.62 -27.03 -24.68
C PRO A 24 -0.86 -27.44 -24.76
N ASP A 25 -1.36 -28.13 -23.73
CA ASP A 25 -2.75 -28.59 -23.64
C ASP A 25 -3.74 -27.50 -23.16
N GLY A 26 -3.27 -26.27 -22.91
CA GLY A 26 -4.09 -25.14 -22.39
C GLY A 26 -4.34 -25.17 -20.88
N ASN A 27 -3.68 -26.10 -20.17
CA ASN A 27 -3.69 -26.20 -18.72
C ASN A 27 -2.51 -25.45 -18.10
N TYR A 28 -2.58 -25.16 -16.80
CA TYR A 28 -1.57 -24.34 -16.14
C TYR A 28 -0.84 -25.10 -15.02
N THR A 29 0.46 -24.83 -14.88
CA THR A 29 1.24 -25.19 -13.68
C THR A 29 1.61 -23.93 -12.92
N LEU A 30 1.23 -23.88 -11.64
CA LEU A 30 1.49 -22.77 -10.74
C LEU A 30 2.70 -23.07 -9.83
N PHE A 31 3.62 -22.13 -9.77
CA PHE A 31 4.76 -22.15 -8.87
C PHE A 31 4.61 -21.08 -7.80
N LEU A 32 4.65 -21.47 -6.53
CA LEU A 32 4.58 -20.59 -5.38
C LEU A 32 5.93 -20.51 -4.69
N ASN A 33 6.29 -19.33 -4.18
CA ASN A 33 7.59 -19.14 -3.54
C ASN A 33 7.56 -19.67 -2.10
N SER A 34 8.36 -20.70 -1.83
CA SER A 34 8.45 -21.37 -0.53
C SER A 34 9.01 -20.48 0.59
N ARG A 35 9.59 -19.32 0.26
CA ARG A 35 10.14 -18.35 1.22
C ARG A 35 9.08 -17.47 1.88
N TYR A 36 7.88 -17.38 1.31
CA TYR A 36 6.78 -16.64 1.92
C TYR A 36 5.95 -17.52 2.85
N SER A 37 5.18 -16.87 3.73
CA SER A 37 4.26 -17.55 4.63
C SER A 37 3.15 -18.27 3.86
N THR A 38 2.53 -19.25 4.52
CA THR A 38 1.34 -19.96 4.02
C THR A 38 0.23 -19.02 3.57
N ASP A 39 -0.04 -17.98 4.36
CA ASP A 39 -1.10 -17.00 4.06
C ASP A 39 -0.79 -16.20 2.79
N THR A 40 0.47 -15.76 2.66
CA THR A 40 0.92 -15.03 1.47
C THR A 40 0.86 -15.93 0.22
N ASN A 41 1.21 -17.20 0.37
CA ASN A 41 1.14 -18.18 -0.72
C ASN A 41 -0.31 -18.52 -1.09
N TYR A 42 -1.23 -18.51 -0.13
CA TYR A 42 -2.66 -18.68 -0.37
C TYR A 42 -3.25 -17.47 -1.13
N GLU A 43 -2.89 -16.25 -0.74
CA GLU A 43 -3.28 -15.04 -1.50
C GLU A 43 -2.73 -15.06 -2.93
N SER A 44 -1.49 -15.52 -3.09
CA SER A 44 -0.83 -15.66 -4.39
C SER A 44 -1.53 -16.72 -5.27
N TYR A 45 -1.94 -17.84 -4.66
CA TYR A 45 -2.77 -18.85 -5.35
C TYR A 45 -4.11 -18.27 -5.84
N LEU A 46 -4.83 -17.56 -4.97
CA LEU A 46 -6.10 -16.93 -5.33
C LEU A 46 -5.93 -15.88 -6.43
N HIS A 47 -4.84 -15.11 -6.37
CA HIS A 47 -4.49 -14.15 -7.41
C HIS A 47 -4.28 -14.85 -8.76
N ALA A 48 -3.46 -15.90 -8.80
CA ALA A 48 -3.20 -16.66 -10.03
C ALA A 48 -4.47 -17.30 -10.61
N TYR A 49 -5.30 -17.93 -9.78
CA TYR A 49 -6.54 -18.56 -10.24
C TYR A 49 -7.56 -17.54 -10.76
N ASN A 50 -7.85 -16.49 -9.98
CA ASN A 50 -8.89 -15.54 -10.32
C ASN A 50 -8.49 -14.56 -11.44
N LYS A 51 -7.21 -14.13 -11.48
CA LYS A 51 -6.77 -13.14 -12.47
C LYS A 51 -6.20 -13.78 -13.72
N HIS A 52 -5.38 -14.82 -13.59
CA HIS A 52 -4.65 -15.35 -14.74
C HIS A 52 -5.42 -16.46 -15.45
N VAL A 53 -6.02 -17.41 -14.71
CA VAL A 53 -6.78 -18.53 -15.30
C VAL A 53 -8.18 -18.10 -15.72
N LEU A 54 -8.91 -17.38 -14.87
CA LEU A 54 -10.27 -16.91 -15.20
C LEU A 54 -10.29 -15.58 -15.98
N GLY A 55 -9.26 -14.74 -15.81
CA GLY A 55 -9.19 -13.40 -16.41
C GLY A 55 -8.48 -13.31 -17.76
N ASN A 56 -8.05 -14.45 -18.33
CA ASN A 56 -7.35 -14.58 -19.62
C ASN A 56 -6.20 -13.57 -19.81
N ASP A 57 -5.39 -13.37 -18.77
CA ASP A 57 -4.29 -12.38 -18.81
C ASP A 57 -3.19 -12.75 -19.82
N PHE A 58 -3.06 -14.02 -20.21
CA PHE A 58 -2.07 -14.47 -21.23
C PHE A 58 -2.45 -14.10 -22.67
N GLU A 59 -3.72 -13.80 -22.94
CA GLU A 59 -4.18 -13.33 -24.26
C GLU A 59 -4.09 -11.80 -24.41
N LYS A 60 -3.78 -11.08 -23.33
CA LYS A 60 -3.68 -9.62 -23.36
C LYS A 60 -2.34 -9.20 -23.96
N SER A 61 -2.38 -8.90 -25.24
CA SER A 61 -1.27 -8.41 -26.08
C SER A 61 -0.63 -7.08 -25.63
N ASN A 62 -1.08 -6.48 -24.52
CA ASN A 62 -0.68 -5.12 -24.14
C ASN A 62 -0.44 -4.98 -22.63
N VAL A 63 0.85 -5.01 -22.26
CA VAL A 63 1.35 -4.92 -20.88
C VAL A 63 0.82 -3.67 -20.15
N GLN A 64 0.60 -2.56 -20.86
CA GLN A 64 0.05 -1.33 -20.28
C GLN A 64 -1.41 -1.44 -19.82
N GLN A 65 -2.22 -2.33 -20.40
CA GLN A 65 -3.63 -2.49 -20.00
C GLN A 65 -3.78 -3.28 -18.70
N ILE A 66 -2.87 -4.24 -18.45
CA ILE A 66 -2.86 -5.07 -17.24
C ILE A 66 -2.41 -4.23 -16.03
N GLU A 67 -1.40 -3.38 -16.20
CA GLU A 67 -0.94 -2.43 -15.18
C GLU A 67 -2.05 -1.44 -14.78
N ALA A 68 -2.83 -0.96 -15.76
CA ALA A 68 -3.93 -0.04 -15.52
C ALA A 68 -5.05 -0.67 -14.67
N VAL A 69 -5.46 -1.91 -14.96
CA VAL A 69 -6.50 -2.60 -14.18
C VAL A 69 -6.03 -2.91 -12.76
N ALA A 70 -4.78 -3.37 -12.58
CA ALA A 70 -4.22 -3.65 -11.26
C ALA A 70 -4.07 -2.41 -10.35
N HIS A 71 -3.94 -1.22 -10.96
CA HIS A 71 -3.81 0.05 -10.24
C HIS A 71 -5.13 0.80 -9.98
N VAL A 72 -6.27 0.33 -10.50
CA VAL A 72 -7.59 0.97 -10.29
C VAL A 72 -8.26 0.54 -8.99
N ASP A 73 -8.05 -0.70 -8.54
CA ASP A 73 -8.85 -1.28 -7.44
C ASP A 73 -8.41 -0.89 -6.02
N ASN A 74 -7.24 -0.25 -5.83
CA ASN A 74 -6.68 -0.03 -4.48
C ASN A 74 -6.14 1.37 -4.16
N ASN A 75 -6.48 2.42 -4.92
CA ASN A 75 -6.10 3.77 -4.50
C ASN A 75 -7.00 4.85 -5.12
N PRO A 76 -7.41 5.89 -4.37
CA PRO A 76 -7.81 7.15 -5.00
C PRO A 76 -6.70 7.61 -5.95
N PRO A 77 -7.05 8.21 -7.10
CA PRO A 77 -6.15 8.38 -8.22
C PRO A 77 -4.88 9.13 -7.79
N ALA A 78 -3.76 8.42 -7.81
CA ALA A 78 -2.46 9.06 -7.74
C ALA A 78 -2.38 10.06 -8.92
N PRO A 79 -1.84 11.28 -8.69
CA PRO A 79 -1.73 12.26 -9.75
C PRO A 79 -0.97 11.65 -10.93
N LYS A 80 -1.58 11.72 -12.10
CA LYS A 80 -1.15 11.12 -13.36
C LYS A 80 0.36 11.31 -13.54
N ALA A 81 1.07 10.20 -13.72
CA ALA A 81 2.48 10.21 -14.09
C ALA A 81 2.61 10.86 -15.47
N GLU A 82 2.82 12.17 -15.48
CA GLU A 82 3.29 12.89 -16.65
C GLU A 82 4.60 12.25 -17.10
N LYS A 83 4.69 12.02 -18.42
CA LYS A 83 5.84 11.45 -19.11
C LYS A 83 7.12 12.06 -18.53
N ARG A 84 7.90 11.24 -17.82
CA ARG A 84 9.20 11.64 -17.28
C ARG A 84 10.12 11.88 -18.47
N SER A 85 10.16 13.11 -18.98
CA SER A 85 11.39 13.63 -19.51
C SER A 85 12.41 13.46 -18.38
N THR A 86 13.40 12.60 -18.59
CA THR A 86 14.59 12.63 -17.75
C THR A 86 15.15 14.04 -17.86
N PRO A 87 15.14 14.79 -16.74
CA PRO A 87 16.40 15.02 -16.08
C PRO A 87 16.22 14.87 -14.56
N ALA A 88 16.52 13.66 -14.07
CA ALA A 88 17.11 13.53 -12.74
C ALA A 88 18.49 14.23 -12.65
N ALA A 89 18.99 14.80 -13.75
CA ALA A 89 20.17 15.64 -13.84
C ALA A 89 19.86 17.09 -13.41
N MET A 90 20.55 17.57 -12.38
CA MET A 90 20.57 18.94 -11.85
C MET A 90 19.34 19.45 -11.08
N MET A 91 19.03 18.80 -9.96
CA MET A 91 18.63 19.56 -8.77
C MET A 91 19.85 19.58 -7.85
N SER A 92 20.44 20.76 -7.61
CA SER A 92 21.59 20.86 -6.70
C SER A 92 21.23 20.26 -5.35
N ARG A 93 22.18 19.61 -4.66
CA ARG A 93 22.01 18.97 -3.35
C ARG A 93 21.17 19.82 -2.38
N ASN A 94 21.35 21.14 -2.42
CA ASN A 94 20.64 22.13 -1.60
C ASN A 94 19.11 22.15 -1.83
N ILE A 95 18.63 21.86 -3.04
CA ILE A 95 17.20 21.83 -3.36
C ILE A 95 16.55 20.57 -2.79
N PHE A 96 17.23 19.42 -2.87
CA PHE A 96 16.78 18.18 -2.25
C PHE A 96 16.71 18.31 -0.73
N GLU A 97 17.75 18.87 -0.11
CA GLU A 97 17.79 19.10 1.34
C GLU A 97 16.64 20.02 1.80
N LYS A 98 16.38 21.12 1.08
CA LYS A 98 15.24 22.01 1.37
C LYS A 98 13.90 21.28 1.26
N ARG A 99 13.74 20.41 0.25
CA ARG A 99 12.51 19.62 0.06
C ARG A 99 12.31 18.60 1.19
N ILE A 100 13.37 17.90 1.60
CA ILE A 100 13.35 16.98 2.74
C ILE A 100 12.98 17.72 4.03
N GLN A 101 13.57 18.90 4.27
CA GLN A 101 13.23 19.73 5.43
C GLN A 101 11.76 20.18 5.41
N ALA A 102 11.21 20.57 4.25
CA ALA A 102 9.81 20.96 4.11
C ALA A 102 8.87 19.79 4.46
N ILE A 103 9.17 18.58 3.98
CA ILE A 103 8.42 17.36 4.32
C ILE A 103 8.45 17.10 5.83
N LYS A 104 9.63 17.15 6.45
CA LYS A 104 9.79 16.97 7.91
C LYS A 104 9.02 18.01 8.72
N ARG A 105 9.01 19.28 8.28
CA ARG A 105 8.23 20.35 8.92
C ARG A 105 6.73 20.09 8.83
N ARG A 106 6.23 19.65 7.66
CA ARG A 106 4.82 19.28 7.47
C ARG A 106 4.43 18.12 8.38
N GLN A 107 5.24 17.07 8.43
CA GLN A 107 5.02 15.93 9.34
C GLN A 107 4.96 16.38 10.81
N ARG A 108 5.86 17.28 11.23
CA ARG A 108 5.84 17.83 12.59
C ARG A 108 4.56 18.61 12.89
N ARG A 109 4.02 19.37 11.93
CA ARG A 109 2.73 20.08 12.10
C ARG A 109 1.58 19.09 12.27
N ILE A 110 1.50 18.08 11.40
CA ILE A 110 0.47 17.03 11.46
C ILE A 110 0.52 16.32 12.83
N ARG A 111 1.72 15.95 13.30
CA ARG A 111 1.88 15.33 14.63
C ARG A 111 1.40 16.23 15.78
N LYS A 112 1.67 17.54 15.70
CA LYS A 112 1.21 18.50 16.71
C LYS A 112 -0.32 18.64 16.70
N GLU A 113 -0.93 18.66 15.53
CA GLU A 113 -2.39 18.71 15.41
C GLU A 113 -3.04 17.44 15.95
N LEU A 114 -2.51 16.26 15.61
CA LEU A 114 -2.96 14.99 16.17
C LEU A 114 -2.86 14.98 17.70
N ALA A 115 -1.73 15.40 18.26
CA ALA A 115 -1.55 15.47 19.71
C ALA A 115 -2.44 16.53 20.39
N ARG A 116 -2.93 17.53 19.64
CA ARG A 116 -3.93 18.48 20.15
C ARG A 116 -5.31 17.84 20.17
N VAL A 117 -5.73 17.25 19.06
CA VAL A 117 -7.01 16.55 18.92
C VAL A 117 -7.12 15.43 19.96
N GLU A 118 -6.06 14.66 20.18
CA GLU A 118 -6.05 13.59 21.20
C GLU A 118 -6.24 14.14 22.62
N ARG A 119 -5.59 15.27 22.96
CA ARG A 119 -5.81 15.93 24.25
C ARG A 119 -7.23 16.45 24.39
N ASP A 120 -7.76 17.06 23.32
CA ASP A 120 -9.14 17.56 23.31
C ASP A 120 -10.15 16.41 23.45
N MET A 121 -9.92 15.26 22.79
CA MET A 121 -10.70 14.02 22.96
C MET A 121 -10.66 13.52 24.41
N LYS A 122 -9.47 13.40 25.01
CA LYS A 122 -9.35 12.93 26.41
C LYS A 122 -10.07 13.85 27.40
N LYS A 123 -10.06 15.16 27.15
CA LYS A 123 -10.84 16.13 27.95
C LYS A 123 -12.34 15.90 27.78
N LEU A 124 -12.80 15.64 26.56
CA LEU A 124 -14.20 15.36 26.26
C LEU A 124 -14.67 14.02 26.90
N GLU A 125 -13.83 12.99 26.87
CA GLU A 125 -14.12 11.71 27.52
C GLU A 125 -14.20 11.82 29.05
N ARG A 126 -13.34 12.65 29.66
CA ARG A 126 -13.27 12.80 31.13
C ARG A 126 -14.40 13.66 31.70
N TYR A 127 -14.77 14.76 31.04
CA TYR A 127 -15.75 15.72 31.59
C TYR A 127 -17.05 15.82 30.78
N GLY A 128 -17.14 15.15 29.63
CA GLY A 128 -18.28 15.29 28.73
C GLY A 128 -18.42 16.73 28.20
N VAL A 129 -19.63 17.29 28.31
CA VAL A 129 -19.96 18.66 27.89
C VAL A 129 -19.80 19.68 29.04
N ASP A 130 -19.42 19.21 30.24
CA ASP A 130 -19.48 20.04 31.43
C ASP A 130 -18.24 20.95 31.56
N PHE A 131 -18.42 22.21 31.15
CA PHE A 131 -17.34 23.17 30.99
C PHE A 131 -16.72 23.62 32.32
N PHE A 132 -17.51 23.65 33.40
CA PHE A 132 -17.06 24.12 34.71
C PHE A 132 -16.10 23.14 35.39
N ALA A 133 -16.41 21.84 35.34
CA ALA A 133 -15.53 20.79 35.88
C ALA A 133 -14.15 20.79 35.19
N ARG A 134 -14.14 21.02 33.86
CA ARG A 134 -12.91 21.15 33.07
C ARG A 134 -12.08 22.37 33.47
N ALA A 135 -12.72 23.53 33.66
CA ALA A 135 -12.03 24.77 34.02
C ALA A 135 -11.48 24.74 35.45
N GLU A 136 -12.18 24.09 36.38
CA GLU A 136 -11.74 23.91 37.76
C GLU A 136 -10.49 23.02 37.87
N GLU A 137 -10.44 21.89 37.16
CA GLU A 137 -9.28 20.99 37.18
C GLU A 137 -8.05 21.63 36.51
N GLU A 138 -8.23 22.41 35.43
CA GLU A 138 -7.14 23.17 34.81
C GLU A 138 -6.58 24.25 35.76
N HIS A 139 -7.42 24.87 36.58
CA HIS A 139 -7.00 25.91 37.52
C HIS A 139 -6.32 25.35 38.79
N LEU A 140 -6.83 24.23 39.33
CA LEU A 140 -6.34 23.62 40.57
C LEU A 140 -5.12 22.72 40.36
N TYR A 141 -5.08 21.98 39.26
CA TYR A 141 -4.07 20.93 39.02
C TYR A 141 -3.22 21.18 37.76
N GLY A 142 -3.41 22.33 37.10
CA GLY A 142 -2.63 22.75 35.94
C GLY A 142 -3.05 22.10 34.62
N GLY A 143 -4.06 21.22 34.64
CA GLY A 143 -4.53 20.49 33.46
C GLY A 143 -3.51 19.49 32.89
N LEU A 144 -4.02 18.50 32.16
CA LEU A 144 -3.22 17.56 31.35
C LEU A 144 -2.77 18.15 30.01
#